data_AF-M3EC53-F1
#
_entry.id   AF-M3EC53-F1
#
_cell.length_a   1.000
_cell.length_b   1.000
_cell.length_c   1.000
_cell.angle_alpha   90.00
_cell.angle_beta   90.00
_cell.angle_gamma   90.00
#
_symmetry.space_group_name_H-M   'P 1'
#
loop_
_entity.id
_entity.type
_entity.pdbx_description
1 polymer ?
#
loop_
_entity_poly.entity_id
_entity_poly.type
_entity_poly.pdbx_seq_one_letter_code
_entity_poly.pdbx_strand_id
1 'polypeptide(L)'
;MGWLQVETDRYENGSGWILERDGMFGWILYNEEIEDEFPDTFVVLSDLFTNPGLSVITLDPTTGKIPTEYIPALAINDTFTVSSQVGMLSLNAQRGDIAIRTEIPGPGMFILSGDDAGYLPNWIPITTQFPDWNNIRNKPTEYPSVPHDHDSRYYTKSETDSFLLQKRNISTPIPATEVTEDVNHRFVSDAEKNQWNNPDSPKWLAIQNKPITFPPDSHDHDARYYTKTQTDSFLLQKRNTDPIPAAEIVTDSTHRFVTDAQISSWGGSGLTNPLNQDINFATGRLLRLNNVPIAGWLDDGTPFYKKRFVFIMTTETVVTITHGINNAATNLRIIGYDVYGKNPVVGSTPNLIGPPMYIPSQINYSDTIITFRRSDASLPSQFCLTITYI
;
A
#
# COMPACT_ATOMS: atom_id res chain seq x y z
N MET A 1 -21.31 87.16 52.14
CA MET A 1 -22.60 87.60 51.58
C MET A 1 -22.58 87.27 50.11
N GLY A 2 -23.47 86.40 49.64
CA GLY A 2 -23.48 85.95 48.25
C GLY A 2 -24.37 86.85 47.40
N TRP A 3 -23.93 87.16 46.19
CA TRP A 3 -24.79 87.72 45.16
C TRP A 3 -25.63 86.59 44.57
N LEU A 4 -26.95 86.72 44.60
CA LEU A 4 -27.87 85.80 43.99
C LEU A 4 -28.34 86.38 42.66
N GLN A 5 -28.26 85.59 41.59
CA GLN A 5 -28.89 85.99 40.34
C GLN A 5 -30.40 85.89 40.47
N VAL A 6 -31.08 87.03 40.36
CA VAL A 6 -32.54 87.09 40.41
C VAL A 6 -33.13 87.08 39.00
N GLU A 7 -32.42 87.67 38.03
CA GLU A 7 -32.78 87.65 36.61
C GLU A 7 -31.53 87.54 35.73
N THR A 8 -31.70 87.30 34.43
CA THR A 8 -30.57 87.32 33.50
C THR A 8 -29.85 88.67 33.61
N ASP A 9 -28.56 88.61 33.88
CA ASP A 9 -27.71 89.79 34.10
C ASP A 9 -28.16 90.75 35.23
N ARG A 10 -28.93 90.28 36.23
CA ARG A 10 -29.27 91.02 37.46
C ARG A 10 -29.07 90.19 38.71
N TYR A 11 -28.35 90.76 39.67
CA TYR A 11 -27.93 90.11 40.90
C TYR A 11 -28.23 90.99 42.11
N GLU A 12 -28.66 90.36 43.19
CA GLU A 12 -28.99 91.03 44.44
C GLU A 12 -28.31 90.31 45.61
N ASN A 13 -27.94 91.07 46.64
CA ASN A 13 -27.27 90.50 47.83
C ASN A 13 -28.16 90.47 49.09
N GLY A 14 -29.45 90.79 48.94
CA GLY A 14 -30.43 90.84 50.03
C GLY A 14 -30.27 92.02 51.00
N SER A 15 -29.36 92.96 50.74
CA SER A 15 -29.15 94.20 51.52
C SER A 15 -29.54 95.46 50.74
N GLY A 16 -30.42 95.32 49.75
CA GLY A 16 -30.86 96.40 48.85
C GLY A 16 -29.85 96.79 47.77
N TRP A 17 -28.67 96.15 47.70
CA TRP A 17 -27.73 96.39 46.61
C TRP A 17 -28.03 95.49 45.41
N ILE A 18 -28.09 96.13 44.25
CA ILE A 18 -28.39 95.52 42.96
C ILE A 18 -27.20 95.75 42.02
N LEU A 19 -26.73 94.66 41.43
CA LEU A 19 -25.78 94.65 40.32
C LEU A 19 -26.54 94.18 39.09
N GLU A 20 -26.72 95.05 38.11
CA GLU A 20 -27.39 94.66 36.87
C GLU A 20 -26.68 95.19 35.64
N ARG A 21 -26.99 94.59 34.50
CA ARG A 21 -26.51 95.05 33.21
C ARG A 21 -27.56 95.96 32.57
N ASP A 22 -27.33 97.25 32.73
CA ASP A 22 -28.08 98.29 32.04
C ASP A 22 -27.76 98.31 30.53
N GLY A 23 -28.78 98.63 29.74
CA GLY A 23 -28.69 98.64 28.28
C GLY A 23 -27.84 99.79 27.71
N MET A 24 -27.64 100.87 28.47
CA MET A 24 -26.91 102.06 28.05
C MET A 24 -25.52 102.14 28.71
N PHE A 25 -25.42 101.81 29.99
CA PHE A 25 -24.19 101.95 30.79
C PHE A 25 -23.45 100.63 31.02
N GLY A 26 -24.02 99.49 30.61
CA GLY A 26 -23.44 98.17 30.89
C GLY A 26 -23.63 97.78 32.35
N TRP A 27 -22.63 97.15 32.96
CA TRP A 27 -22.76 96.71 34.36
C TRP A 27 -22.76 97.90 35.32
N ILE A 28 -23.83 98.05 36.08
CA ILE A 28 -24.03 99.09 37.08
C ILE A 28 -24.27 98.49 38.46
N LEU A 29 -23.87 99.22 39.51
CA LEU A 29 -24.13 98.87 40.91
C LEU A 29 -24.87 100.02 41.59
N TYR A 30 -26.01 99.74 42.20
CA TYR A 30 -26.78 100.73 42.94
C TYR A 30 -27.49 100.12 44.15
N ASN A 31 -28.03 100.97 45.01
CA ASN A 31 -28.89 100.56 46.11
C ASN A 31 -30.33 100.96 45.77
N GLU A 32 -31.26 100.00 45.80
CA GLU A 32 -32.65 100.16 45.37
C GLU A 32 -33.37 101.29 46.11
N GLU A 33 -33.26 101.31 47.44
CA GLU A 33 -33.92 102.33 48.28
C GLU A 33 -33.38 103.75 48.03
N ILE A 34 -32.10 103.86 47.65
CA ILE A 34 -31.48 105.15 47.32
C ILE A 34 -31.91 105.60 45.93
N GLU A 35 -31.92 104.70 44.95
CA GLU A 35 -32.27 104.99 43.56
C GLU A 35 -33.75 105.40 43.43
N ASP A 36 -34.63 104.84 44.27
CA ASP A 36 -36.03 105.23 44.36
C ASP A 36 -36.23 106.67 44.90
N GLU A 37 -35.38 107.13 45.82
CA GLU A 37 -35.42 108.50 46.37
C GLU A 37 -34.68 109.51 45.48
N PHE A 38 -33.57 109.09 44.86
CA PHE A 38 -32.69 109.91 44.04
C PHE A 38 -32.34 109.17 42.74
N PRO A 39 -32.87 109.60 41.58
CA PRO A 39 -32.56 108.93 40.32
C PRO A 39 -31.11 109.18 39.89
N ASP A 40 -30.55 108.21 39.15
CA ASP A 40 -29.20 108.20 38.58
C ASP A 40 -28.06 108.16 39.63
N THR A 41 -28.26 107.46 40.75
CA THR A 41 -27.25 107.28 41.80
C THR A 41 -26.38 106.02 41.63
N PHE A 42 -26.54 105.32 40.51
CA PHE A 42 -25.78 104.12 40.18
C PHE A 42 -24.31 104.39 39.84
N VAL A 43 -23.46 103.40 40.12
CA VAL A 43 -22.04 103.40 39.75
C VAL A 43 -21.83 102.52 38.52
N VAL A 44 -21.26 103.09 37.46
CA VAL A 44 -20.90 102.35 36.25
C VAL A 44 -19.62 101.56 36.50
N LEU A 45 -19.69 100.24 36.46
CA LEU A 45 -18.56 99.38 36.81
C LEU A 45 -17.46 99.35 35.74
N SER A 46 -17.76 99.68 34.48
CA SER A 46 -16.73 99.78 33.44
C SER A 46 -15.75 100.92 33.67
N ASP A 47 -16.15 101.94 34.45
CA ASP A 47 -15.25 103.04 34.83
C ASP A 47 -14.24 102.59 35.90
N LEU A 48 -14.54 101.50 36.62
CA LEU A 48 -13.72 100.95 37.70
C LEU A 48 -12.95 99.69 37.28
N PHE A 49 -13.53 98.89 36.38
CA PHE A 49 -12.99 97.60 35.97
C PHE A 49 -12.97 97.47 34.45
N THR A 50 -11.92 96.84 33.90
CA THR A 50 -11.77 96.68 32.45
C THR A 50 -12.72 95.64 31.86
N ASN A 51 -13.18 94.67 32.65
CA ASN A 51 -14.03 93.55 32.21
C ASN A 51 -15.10 93.20 33.27
N PRO A 52 -16.01 94.12 33.61
CA PRO A 52 -17.05 93.84 34.59
C PRO A 52 -17.98 92.73 34.09
N GLY A 53 -18.32 91.79 34.98
CA GLY A 53 -19.28 90.70 34.70
C GLY A 53 -18.75 89.51 33.89
N LEU A 54 -17.47 89.46 33.52
CA LEU A 54 -16.85 88.26 32.93
C LEU A 54 -16.29 87.34 34.02
N SER A 55 -16.61 86.05 33.94
CA SER A 55 -15.97 85.02 34.77
C SER A 55 -14.49 84.88 34.41
N VAL A 56 -13.59 85.10 35.36
CA VAL A 56 -12.15 84.94 35.20
C VAL A 56 -11.67 83.75 36.02
N ILE A 57 -10.83 82.89 35.43
CA ILE A 57 -10.13 81.84 36.18
C ILE A 57 -9.09 82.52 37.07
N THR A 58 -9.19 82.34 38.39
CA THR A 58 -8.22 82.89 39.34
C THR A 58 -7.01 81.97 39.49
N LEU A 59 -5.83 82.56 39.73
CA LEU A 59 -4.64 81.81 40.10
C LEU A 59 -4.84 81.16 41.48
N ASP A 60 -4.23 80.00 41.69
CA ASP A 60 -4.14 79.38 43.00
C ASP A 60 -3.38 80.34 43.95
N PRO A 61 -3.97 80.70 45.10
CA PRO A 61 -3.43 81.74 45.97
C PRO A 61 -2.15 81.32 46.70
N THR A 62 -1.83 80.03 46.75
CA THR A 62 -0.62 79.52 47.41
C THR A 62 0.56 79.46 46.45
N THR A 63 0.30 79.10 45.20
CA THR A 63 1.32 78.81 44.18
C THR A 63 1.44 79.88 43.10
N GLY A 64 0.44 80.76 42.96
CA GLY A 64 0.39 81.77 41.91
C GLY A 64 0.23 81.20 40.49
N LYS A 65 -0.17 79.93 40.35
CA LYS A 65 -0.33 79.23 39.07
C LYS A 65 -1.80 79.04 38.73
N ILE A 66 -2.11 78.87 37.44
CA ILE A 66 -3.44 78.42 37.02
C ILE A 66 -3.62 76.96 37.47
N PRO A 67 -4.72 76.58 38.14
CA PRO A 67 -4.96 75.19 38.52
C PRO A 67 -4.98 74.27 37.30
N THR A 68 -4.35 73.10 37.41
CA THR A 68 -4.11 72.19 36.26
C THR A 68 -5.39 71.62 35.65
N GLU A 69 -6.49 71.58 36.39
CA GLU A 69 -7.82 71.20 35.88
C GLU A 69 -8.33 72.12 34.76
N TYR A 70 -7.84 73.36 34.70
CA TYR A 70 -8.18 74.33 33.65
C TYR A 70 -7.14 74.38 32.51
N ILE A 71 -6.08 73.57 32.58
CA ILE A 71 -5.03 73.53 31.56
C ILE A 71 -5.13 72.19 30.79
N PRO A 72 -5.18 72.19 29.44
CA PRO A 72 -5.10 70.96 28.65
C PRO A 72 -3.80 70.20 28.93
N ALA A 73 -3.79 68.88 28.74
CA ALA A 73 -2.56 68.08 28.85
C ALA A 73 -1.51 68.61 27.86
N LEU A 74 -0.37 69.09 28.38
CA LEU A 74 0.76 69.52 27.54
C LEU A 74 1.49 68.30 26.96
N ALA A 75 1.74 68.33 25.65
CA ALA A 75 2.62 67.37 25.00
C ALA A 75 4.09 67.67 25.34
N ILE A 76 4.92 66.61 25.48
CA ILE A 76 6.39 66.56 25.65
C ILE A 76 7.04 67.96 25.68
N ASN A 77 7.53 68.41 26.86
CA ASN A 77 8.04 69.77 26.98
C ASN A 77 9.41 69.91 26.32
N ASP A 78 10.35 68.99 26.55
CA ASP A 78 11.71 69.10 26.01
C ASP A 78 12.40 67.73 25.74
N THR A 79 13.44 67.76 24.88
CA THR A 79 14.33 66.60 24.63
C THR A 79 15.78 66.95 24.96
N PHE A 80 16.38 66.18 25.86
CA PHE A 80 17.75 66.36 26.34
C PHE A 80 18.67 65.28 25.79
N THR A 81 19.89 65.64 25.39
CA THR A 81 20.92 64.65 25.02
C THR A 81 22.03 64.66 26.07
N VAL A 82 22.32 63.49 26.64
CA VAL A 82 23.33 63.31 27.71
C VAL A 82 24.25 62.14 27.36
N SER A 83 25.43 62.10 27.97
CA SER A 83 26.44 61.06 27.74
C SER A 83 26.53 60.02 28.86
N SER A 84 25.65 60.09 29.86
CA SER A 84 25.63 59.14 30.99
C SER A 84 24.27 59.09 31.68
N GLN A 85 24.03 58.01 32.43
CA GLN A 85 22.90 57.91 33.37
C GLN A 85 22.93 59.02 34.42
N VAL A 86 24.10 59.35 34.95
CA VAL A 86 24.25 60.41 35.96
C VAL A 86 23.84 61.76 35.36
N GLY A 87 24.21 62.02 34.10
CA GLY A 87 23.76 63.20 33.36
C GLY A 87 22.24 63.25 33.24
N MET A 88 21.59 62.13 32.90
CA MET A 88 20.13 62.01 32.84
C MET A 88 19.45 62.34 34.18
N LEU A 89 19.95 61.78 35.28
CA LEU A 89 19.38 61.99 36.63
C LEU A 89 19.63 63.40 37.18
N SER A 90 20.49 64.19 36.53
CA SER A 90 20.76 65.59 36.90
C SER A 90 19.96 66.62 36.09
N LEU A 91 19.13 66.17 35.15
CA LEU A 91 18.33 67.05 34.31
C LEU A 91 17.27 67.78 35.13
N ASN A 92 17.05 69.06 34.81
CA ASN A 92 15.87 69.80 35.25
C ASN A 92 14.72 69.49 34.27
N ALA A 93 14.22 68.26 34.34
CA ALA A 93 13.20 67.71 33.45
C ALA A 93 11.84 67.62 34.16
N GLN A 94 10.77 67.74 33.38
CA GLN A 94 9.39 67.57 33.81
C GLN A 94 8.80 66.28 33.25
N ARG A 95 7.75 65.79 33.89
CA ARG A 95 6.99 64.63 33.41
C ARG A 95 6.63 64.82 31.94
N GLY A 96 7.00 63.84 31.12
CA GLY A 96 6.83 63.86 29.67
C GLY A 96 8.09 64.18 28.88
N ASP A 97 9.14 64.72 29.51
CA ASP A 97 10.40 65.02 28.84
C ASP A 97 11.18 63.77 28.46
N ILE A 98 11.97 63.89 27.39
CA ILE A 98 12.78 62.80 26.85
C ILE A 98 14.26 63.04 27.13
N ALA A 99 14.95 62.03 27.62
CA ALA A 99 16.41 61.99 27.68
C ALA A 99 16.96 60.97 26.67
N ILE A 100 17.91 61.41 25.83
CA ILE A 100 18.66 60.58 24.89
C ILE A 100 20.06 60.37 25.45
N ARG A 101 20.36 59.11 25.80
CA ARG A 101 21.66 58.68 26.33
C ARG A 101 22.55 58.16 25.20
N THR A 102 23.63 58.87 24.93
CA THR A 102 24.55 58.61 23.80
C THR A 102 25.56 57.49 24.07
N GLU A 103 25.74 57.10 25.33
CA GLU A 103 26.56 55.95 25.70
C GLU A 103 25.86 54.60 25.49
N ILE A 104 24.55 54.61 25.15
CA ILE A 104 23.78 53.41 24.83
C ILE A 104 23.65 53.29 23.30
N PRO A 105 23.99 52.13 22.71
CA PRO A 105 23.78 51.88 21.28
C PRO A 105 22.31 52.07 20.87
N GLY A 106 22.06 52.75 19.74
CA GLY A 106 20.73 52.85 19.15
C GLY A 106 19.80 53.91 19.76
N PRO A 107 20.30 55.16 19.89
CA PRO A 107 19.99 56.12 20.98
C PRO A 107 19.10 55.58 22.11
N GLY A 108 19.66 55.37 23.30
CA GLY A 108 18.86 55.00 24.48
C GLY A 108 17.94 56.14 24.89
N MET A 109 16.68 56.12 24.46
CA MET A 109 15.68 57.16 24.75
C MET A 109 14.85 56.76 25.96
N PHE A 110 14.65 57.70 26.88
CA PHE A 110 13.89 57.50 28.10
C PHE A 110 12.89 58.65 28.25
N ILE A 111 11.66 58.37 28.68
CA ILE A 111 10.67 59.39 29.04
C ILE A 111 10.50 59.46 30.56
N LEU A 112 10.44 60.68 31.10
CA LEU A 112 10.18 60.87 32.52
C LEU A 112 8.69 60.68 32.81
N SER A 113 8.32 59.62 33.52
CA SER A 113 6.94 59.29 33.88
C SER A 113 6.56 59.69 35.31
N GLY A 114 7.46 60.27 36.09
CA GLY A 114 7.23 60.78 37.45
C GLY A 114 7.59 62.26 37.57
N ASP A 115 7.46 62.85 38.76
CA ASP A 115 7.76 64.27 38.98
C ASP A 115 9.20 64.52 39.47
N ASP A 116 9.94 63.45 39.82
CA ASP A 116 11.33 63.52 40.25
C ASP A 116 12.27 62.96 39.17
N ALA A 117 12.98 63.86 38.48
CA ALA A 117 13.97 63.52 37.46
C ALA A 117 15.24 62.85 38.06
N GLY A 118 15.50 62.99 39.36
CA GLY A 118 16.61 62.35 40.05
C GLY A 118 16.38 60.88 40.38
N TYR A 119 15.13 60.40 40.30
CA TYR A 119 14.76 59.02 40.61
C TYR A 119 14.74 58.14 39.36
N LEU A 120 15.74 57.28 39.21
CA LEU A 120 15.92 56.41 38.02
C LEU A 120 14.66 55.62 37.61
N PRO A 121 13.88 55.02 38.52
CA PRO A 121 12.66 54.30 38.14
C PRO A 121 11.56 55.16 37.50
N ASN A 122 11.63 56.49 37.61
CA ASN A 122 10.73 57.39 36.89
C ASN A 122 11.09 57.51 35.40
N TRP A 123 12.28 57.07 34.96
CA TRP A 123 12.71 57.12 33.57
C TRP A 123 12.39 55.80 32.85
N ILE A 124 11.38 55.84 31.98
CA ILE A 124 10.90 54.65 31.26
C ILE A 124 11.60 54.57 29.89
N PRO A 125 12.28 53.46 29.55
CA PRO A 125 12.91 53.31 28.24
C PRO A 125 11.86 53.23 27.13
N ILE A 126 12.07 53.99 26.05
CA ILE A 126 11.21 54.02 24.85
C ILE A 126 11.85 53.25 23.69
N THR A 127 13.18 53.16 23.64
CA THR A 127 13.91 52.34 22.64
C THR A 127 14.36 51.01 23.19
N THR A 128 14.35 49.98 22.34
CA THR A 128 14.97 48.69 22.66
C THR A 128 16.49 48.82 22.55
N GLN A 129 17.21 48.52 23.63
CA GLN A 129 18.67 48.66 23.75
C GLN A 129 19.45 47.84 22.71
N PHE A 130 18.84 46.79 22.16
CA PHE A 130 19.36 46.02 21.03
C PHE A 130 18.18 45.64 20.13
N PRO A 131 18.16 46.02 18.84
CA PRO A 131 17.19 45.43 17.93
C PRO A 131 17.49 43.94 17.83
N ASP A 132 16.57 43.10 18.32
CA ASP A 132 16.64 41.65 18.15
C ASP A 132 16.74 41.35 16.64
N TRP A 133 17.68 40.48 16.28
CA TRP A 133 17.85 40.03 14.90
C TRP A 133 16.51 39.63 14.27
N ASN A 134 15.64 38.96 15.02
CA ASN A 134 14.31 38.53 14.57
C ASN A 134 13.39 39.70 14.19
N ASN A 135 13.56 40.85 14.82
CA ASN A 135 12.71 42.03 14.64
C ASN A 135 13.19 42.97 13.53
N ILE A 136 14.40 42.75 12.99
CA ILE A 136 14.92 43.50 11.83
C ILE A 136 14.16 43.05 10.57
N ARG A 137 13.43 43.96 9.90
CA ARG A 137 12.78 43.65 8.61
C ARG A 137 13.74 43.86 7.44
N ASN A 138 13.43 43.25 6.29
CA ASN A 138 14.19 43.38 5.04
C ASN A 138 15.65 42.91 5.14
N LYS A 139 15.89 41.84 5.89
CA LYS A 139 17.21 41.18 5.92
C LYS A 139 17.54 40.64 4.53
N PRO A 140 18.77 40.85 4.02
CA PRO A 140 19.23 40.19 2.80
C PRO A 140 19.09 38.67 2.91
N THR A 141 18.72 38.00 1.81
CA THR A 141 18.69 36.54 1.71
C THR A 141 20.10 35.93 1.65
N GLU A 142 21.09 36.75 1.27
CA GLU A 142 22.49 36.38 1.20
C GLU A 142 23.35 37.50 1.79
N TYR A 143 24.40 37.09 2.50
CA TYR A 143 25.43 37.99 3.03
C TYR A 143 26.69 37.77 2.19
N PRO A 144 27.22 38.81 1.52
CA PRO A 144 28.48 38.69 0.80
C PRO A 144 29.55 38.14 1.76
N SER A 145 30.16 37.01 1.40
CA SER A 145 31.26 36.48 2.18
C SER A 145 32.46 37.41 2.02
N VAL A 146 33.16 37.67 3.13
CA VAL A 146 34.49 38.28 3.04
C VAL A 146 35.42 37.31 2.28
N PRO A 147 36.41 37.84 1.54
CA PRO A 147 37.46 37.01 0.96
C PRO A 147 38.06 36.13 2.07
N HIS A 148 37.93 34.83 1.91
CA HIS A 148 38.54 33.84 2.77
C HIS A 148 39.43 32.95 1.91
N ASP A 149 40.48 32.41 2.52
CA ASP A 149 41.32 31.44 1.86
C ASP A 149 40.69 30.05 1.95
N HIS A 150 40.71 29.34 0.83
CA HIS A 150 40.75 27.88 0.85
C HIS A 150 42.24 27.54 0.85
N ASP A 151 42.86 27.63 2.02
CA ASP A 151 44.28 27.32 2.16
C ASP A 151 44.57 25.84 1.92
N SER A 152 45.84 25.46 2.01
CA SER A 152 46.35 24.09 1.83
C SER A 152 45.78 23.05 2.80
N ARG A 153 44.82 23.40 3.68
CA ARG A 153 44.08 22.43 4.49
C ARG A 153 42.95 21.74 3.73
N TYR A 154 42.52 22.29 2.58
CA TYR A 154 41.43 21.74 1.78
C TYR A 154 41.84 21.57 0.32
N TYR A 155 41.68 20.36 -0.21
CA TYR A 155 41.75 20.14 -1.65
C TYR A 155 40.48 20.66 -2.31
N THR A 156 40.61 21.33 -3.45
CA THR A 156 39.46 21.62 -4.31
C THR A 156 38.82 20.31 -4.78
N LYS A 157 37.55 20.39 -5.20
CA LYS A 157 36.86 19.23 -5.78
C LYS A 157 37.64 18.62 -6.95
N SER A 158 38.18 19.46 -7.83
CA SER A 158 38.97 19.02 -8.98
C SER A 158 40.26 18.30 -8.59
N GLU A 159 40.96 18.79 -7.56
CA GLU A 159 42.17 18.14 -7.06
C GLU A 159 41.84 16.78 -6.43
N THR A 160 40.78 16.71 -5.62
CA THR A 160 40.33 15.46 -5.01
C THR A 160 39.91 14.43 -6.07
N ASP A 161 39.10 14.84 -7.05
CA ASP A 161 38.68 13.97 -8.15
C ASP A 161 39.90 13.48 -8.96
N SER A 162 40.89 14.35 -9.19
CA SER A 162 42.13 13.99 -9.90
C SER A 162 42.97 12.98 -9.11
N PHE A 163 43.09 13.14 -7.79
CA PHE A 163 43.80 12.20 -6.93
C PHE A 163 43.09 10.85 -6.82
N LEU A 164 41.76 10.84 -6.88
CA LEU A 164 40.94 9.63 -6.80
C LEU A 164 40.78 8.89 -8.13
N LEU A 165 40.98 9.57 -9.28
CA LEU A 165 40.83 8.96 -10.61
C LEU A 165 41.76 7.76 -10.83
N GLN A 166 42.92 7.75 -10.18
CA GLN A 166 43.90 6.66 -10.24
C GLN A 166 43.75 5.64 -9.10
N LYS A 167 42.75 5.80 -8.24
CA LYS A 167 42.47 4.89 -7.13
C LYS A 167 41.39 3.89 -7.54
N ARG A 168 41.51 2.66 -7.05
CA ARG A 168 40.50 1.60 -7.22
C ARG A 168 39.50 1.61 -6.06
N ASN A 169 38.26 1.21 -6.36
CA ASN A 169 37.22 0.94 -5.36
C ASN A 169 37.55 -0.32 -4.53
N ILE A 170 37.39 -0.24 -3.20
CA ILE A 170 37.66 -1.34 -2.27
C ILE A 170 36.70 -2.54 -2.40
N SER A 171 35.59 -2.38 -3.11
CA SER A 171 34.59 -3.44 -3.32
C SER A 171 34.96 -4.42 -4.45
N THR A 172 36.00 -4.13 -5.24
CA THR A 172 36.46 -5.01 -6.31
C THR A 172 37.81 -5.62 -5.94
N PRO A 173 37.90 -6.96 -5.75
CA PRO A 173 39.18 -7.64 -5.57
C PRO A 173 40.15 -7.35 -6.71
N ILE A 174 41.45 -7.32 -6.42
CA ILE A 174 42.49 -7.07 -7.43
C ILE A 174 42.60 -8.31 -8.34
N PRO A 175 42.36 -8.20 -9.66
CA PRO A 175 42.56 -9.31 -10.58
C PRO A 175 44.04 -9.71 -10.66
N ALA A 176 44.33 -11.01 -10.79
CA ALA A 176 45.70 -11.52 -10.87
C ALA A 176 46.52 -10.89 -12.01
N THR A 177 45.87 -10.51 -13.13
CA THR A 177 46.51 -9.86 -14.28
C THR A 177 47.10 -8.48 -13.99
N GLU A 178 46.69 -7.85 -12.90
CA GLU A 178 47.17 -6.51 -12.52
C GLU A 178 48.27 -6.55 -11.46
N VAL A 179 48.55 -7.73 -10.91
CA VAL A 179 49.61 -7.92 -9.94
C VAL A 179 50.88 -8.26 -10.72
N THR A 180 51.90 -7.42 -10.59
CA THR A 180 53.21 -7.69 -11.17
C THR A 180 53.90 -8.77 -10.35
N GLU A 181 54.24 -9.88 -10.99
CA GLU A 181 54.98 -10.98 -10.37
C GLU A 181 56.47 -10.67 -10.30
N ASP A 182 57.15 -11.24 -9.30
CA ASP A 182 58.60 -11.20 -9.19
C ASP A 182 59.20 -12.60 -9.14
N VAL A 183 60.53 -12.69 -9.04
CA VAL A 183 61.26 -13.96 -9.05
C VAL A 183 60.91 -14.88 -7.87
N ASN A 184 60.43 -14.32 -6.76
CA ASN A 184 60.08 -15.02 -5.53
C ASN A 184 58.56 -15.15 -5.34
N HIS A 185 57.74 -14.40 -6.09
CA HIS A 185 56.29 -14.36 -5.95
C HIS A 185 55.61 -14.43 -7.33
N ARG A 186 55.15 -15.63 -7.69
CA ARG A 186 54.37 -15.88 -8.91
C ARG A 186 53.03 -16.52 -8.57
N PHE A 187 52.00 -16.19 -9.33
CA PHE A 187 50.77 -16.97 -9.35
C PHE A 187 51.03 -18.30 -10.05
N VAL A 188 50.33 -19.32 -9.58
CA VAL A 188 50.43 -20.68 -10.07
C VAL A 188 49.04 -21.22 -10.27
N SER A 189 48.79 -21.76 -11.46
CA SER A 189 47.53 -22.46 -11.72
C SER A 189 47.53 -23.82 -11.05
N ASP A 190 46.33 -24.36 -10.83
CA ASP A 190 46.20 -25.72 -10.28
C ASP A 190 46.74 -26.77 -11.25
N ALA A 191 46.76 -26.49 -12.56
CA ALA A 191 47.38 -27.35 -13.57
C ALA A 191 48.91 -27.40 -13.42
N GLU A 192 49.56 -26.25 -13.23
CA GLU A 192 51.01 -26.18 -13.00
C GLU A 192 51.40 -26.86 -11.68
N LYS A 193 50.63 -26.61 -10.60
CA LYS A 193 50.83 -27.32 -9.32
C LYS A 193 50.70 -28.83 -9.48
N ASN A 194 49.72 -29.29 -10.25
CA ASN A 194 49.54 -30.71 -10.50
C ASN A 194 50.72 -31.31 -11.27
N GLN A 195 51.27 -30.59 -12.26
CA GLN A 195 52.48 -31.00 -12.97
C GLN A 195 53.74 -31.00 -12.09
N TRP A 196 53.89 -30.08 -11.12
CA TRP A 196 55.03 -30.12 -10.20
C TRP A 196 54.94 -31.28 -9.21
N ASN A 197 53.73 -31.53 -8.70
CA ASN A 197 53.49 -32.63 -7.76
C ASN A 197 53.46 -34.00 -8.46
N ASN A 198 53.16 -34.03 -9.76
CA ASN A 198 53.11 -35.22 -10.60
C ASN A 198 53.78 -34.93 -11.95
N PRO A 199 55.11 -34.74 -12.00
CA PRO A 199 55.79 -34.41 -13.25
C PRO A 199 55.68 -35.59 -14.21
N ASP A 200 55.45 -35.27 -15.49
CA ASP A 200 55.60 -36.26 -16.55
C ASP A 200 56.98 -36.90 -16.44
N SER A 201 57.03 -38.23 -16.39
CA SER A 201 58.28 -38.97 -16.44
C SER A 201 59.13 -38.49 -17.62
N PRO A 202 60.45 -38.28 -17.45
CA PRO A 202 61.29 -37.73 -18.52
C PRO A 202 61.12 -38.56 -19.79
N LYS A 203 60.66 -37.91 -20.86
CA LYS A 203 60.47 -38.57 -22.16
C LYS A 203 61.79 -39.17 -22.59
N TRP A 204 61.77 -40.46 -22.95
CA TRP A 204 62.96 -41.27 -23.22
C TRP A 204 64.02 -40.55 -24.06
N LEU A 205 63.63 -39.78 -25.07
CA LEU A 205 64.54 -39.03 -25.93
C LEU A 205 65.43 -38.00 -25.19
N ALA A 206 64.94 -37.37 -24.11
CA ALA A 206 65.65 -36.30 -23.39
C ALA A 206 66.77 -36.81 -22.47
N ILE A 207 66.82 -38.12 -22.19
CA ILE A 207 67.83 -38.72 -21.32
C ILE A 207 69.13 -38.92 -22.13
N GLN A 208 70.21 -38.25 -21.74
CA GLN A 208 71.54 -38.46 -22.31
C GLN A 208 72.33 -39.53 -21.52
N ASN A 209 73.35 -40.14 -22.14
CA ASN A 209 74.16 -41.23 -21.57
C ASN A 209 73.38 -42.49 -21.16
N LYS A 210 72.41 -42.91 -21.99
CA LYS A 210 71.64 -44.14 -21.74
C LYS A 210 72.49 -45.38 -22.07
N PRO A 211 72.51 -46.41 -21.20
CA PRO A 211 72.98 -47.75 -21.56
C PRO A 211 72.26 -48.29 -22.81
N ILE A 212 73.02 -48.86 -23.74
CA ILE A 212 72.50 -49.51 -24.97
C ILE A 212 71.68 -50.78 -24.66
N THR A 213 71.89 -51.38 -23.50
CA THR A 213 71.04 -52.41 -22.89
C THR A 213 71.04 -52.22 -21.37
N PHE A 214 69.90 -52.51 -20.75
CA PHE A 214 69.76 -52.54 -19.29
C PHE A 214 69.61 -54.01 -18.87
N PRO A 215 70.63 -54.63 -18.26
CA PRO A 215 70.45 -55.91 -17.59
C PRO A 215 69.51 -55.69 -16.40
N PRO A 216 68.43 -56.46 -16.24
CA PRO A 216 67.58 -56.31 -15.07
C PRO A 216 68.36 -56.73 -13.83
N ASP A 217 68.26 -55.95 -12.75
CA ASP A 217 68.70 -56.40 -11.45
C ASP A 217 67.91 -57.65 -11.03
N SER A 218 68.57 -58.51 -10.26
CA SER A 218 67.93 -59.62 -9.57
C SER A 218 66.81 -59.08 -8.70
N HIS A 219 65.56 -59.35 -9.09
CA HIS A 219 64.38 -59.06 -8.29
C HIS A 219 63.74 -60.37 -7.84
N ASP A 220 63.06 -60.32 -6.70
CA ASP A 220 62.18 -61.40 -6.28
C ASP A 220 60.76 -61.15 -6.81
N HIS A 221 60.04 -62.24 -7.05
CA HIS A 221 58.60 -62.20 -7.29
C HIS A 221 57.89 -62.40 -5.94
N ASP A 222 58.14 -61.51 -4.97
CA ASP A 222 57.39 -61.56 -3.72
C ASP A 222 55.93 -61.10 -3.88
N ALA A 223 55.14 -61.24 -2.81
CA ALA A 223 53.71 -60.97 -2.80
C ALA A 223 53.32 -59.50 -3.12
N ARG A 224 54.29 -58.59 -3.33
CA ARG A 224 54.02 -57.20 -3.71
C ARG A 224 53.68 -57.05 -5.20
N TYR A 225 54.00 -58.03 -6.03
CA TYR A 225 53.70 -58.01 -7.46
C TYR A 225 52.86 -59.22 -7.88
N TYR A 226 51.79 -58.97 -8.63
CA TYR A 226 51.02 -60.05 -9.24
C TYR A 226 51.74 -60.58 -10.48
N THR A 227 51.90 -61.90 -10.56
CA THR A 227 52.37 -62.56 -11.78
C THR A 227 51.40 -62.27 -12.94
N LYS A 228 51.87 -62.47 -14.18
CA LYS A 228 51.01 -62.31 -15.37
C LYS A 228 49.74 -63.14 -15.26
N THR A 229 49.84 -64.40 -14.82
CA THR A 229 48.69 -65.28 -14.63
C THR A 229 47.72 -64.79 -13.56
N GLN A 230 48.23 -64.24 -12.45
CA GLN A 230 47.39 -63.64 -11.41
C GLN A 230 46.68 -62.38 -11.92
N THR A 231 47.40 -61.52 -12.62
CA THR A 231 46.84 -60.30 -13.21
C THR A 231 45.78 -60.65 -14.27
N ASP A 232 46.08 -61.58 -15.18
CA ASP A 232 45.13 -62.08 -16.17
C ASP A 232 43.89 -62.69 -15.49
N SER A 233 44.07 -63.42 -14.39
CA SER A 233 42.96 -63.98 -13.61
C SER A 233 42.10 -62.91 -12.93
N PHE A 234 42.72 -61.86 -12.35
CA PHE A 234 41.99 -60.74 -11.76
C PHE A 234 41.28 -59.87 -12.79
N LEU A 235 41.86 -59.73 -13.99
CA LEU A 235 41.29 -58.97 -15.08
C LEU A 235 40.22 -59.76 -15.86
N LEU A 236 40.23 -61.09 -15.84
CA LEU A 236 39.24 -61.92 -16.53
C LEU A 236 37.80 -61.67 -16.06
N GLN A 237 37.63 -61.23 -14.82
CA GLN A 237 36.32 -60.86 -14.25
C GLN A 237 36.01 -59.36 -14.37
N LYS A 238 36.90 -58.58 -14.98
CA LYS A 238 36.66 -57.16 -15.27
C LYS A 238 36.07 -57.03 -16.66
N ARG A 239 35.13 -56.09 -16.82
CA ARG A 239 34.51 -55.78 -18.10
C ARG A 239 35.41 -54.86 -18.92
N ASN A 240 35.35 -55.00 -20.25
CA ASN A 240 35.90 -54.05 -21.21
C ASN A 240 35.09 -52.74 -21.27
N THR A 241 35.56 -51.74 -22.03
CA THR A 241 34.99 -50.39 -22.11
C THR A 241 33.69 -50.27 -22.90
N ASP A 242 33.14 -51.38 -23.39
CA ASP A 242 31.91 -51.39 -24.18
C ASP A 242 30.66 -51.09 -23.31
N PRO A 243 29.57 -50.56 -23.90
CA PRO A 243 28.33 -50.31 -23.18
C PRO A 243 27.81 -51.57 -22.48
N ILE A 244 27.27 -51.38 -21.26
CA ILE A 244 26.72 -52.48 -20.46
C ILE A 244 25.37 -52.94 -21.06
N PRO A 245 25.25 -54.19 -21.53
CA PRO A 245 23.97 -54.73 -21.97
C PRO A 245 22.98 -54.83 -20.79
N ALA A 246 21.71 -54.53 -21.04
CA ALA A 246 20.66 -54.55 -20.00
C ALA A 246 20.54 -55.92 -19.28
N ALA A 247 20.88 -57.03 -19.94
CA ALA A 247 20.87 -58.37 -19.36
C ALA A 247 21.90 -58.57 -18.23
N GLU A 248 22.95 -57.75 -18.18
CA GLU A 248 23.99 -57.82 -17.15
C GLU A 248 23.73 -56.90 -15.96
N ILE A 249 22.64 -56.12 -15.98
CA ILE A 249 22.28 -55.20 -14.91
C ILE A 249 21.23 -55.87 -14.03
N VAL A 250 21.57 -56.06 -12.76
CA VAL A 250 20.61 -56.54 -11.75
C VAL A 250 19.63 -55.41 -11.44
N THR A 251 18.36 -55.64 -11.72
CA THR A 251 17.27 -54.71 -11.42
C THR A 251 16.77 -54.90 -9.99
N ASP A 252 16.32 -53.84 -9.34
CA ASP A 252 15.65 -53.92 -8.04
C ASP A 252 14.13 -53.65 -8.18
N SER A 253 13.45 -53.45 -7.05
CA SER A 253 12.02 -53.18 -7.03
C SER A 253 11.64 -51.78 -7.55
N THR A 254 12.58 -50.84 -7.60
CA THR A 254 12.35 -49.44 -8.02
C THR A 254 13.01 -49.09 -9.36
N HIS A 255 13.88 -49.96 -9.90
CA HIS A 255 14.61 -49.76 -11.16
C HIS A 255 14.58 -51.04 -12.01
N ARG A 256 13.63 -51.10 -12.94
CA ARG A 256 13.48 -52.21 -13.89
C ARG A 256 13.58 -51.73 -15.32
N PHE A 257 14.22 -52.52 -16.18
CA PHE A 257 14.11 -52.32 -17.63
C PHE A 257 12.72 -52.70 -18.10
N VAL A 258 12.25 -51.95 -19.08
CA VAL A 258 10.95 -52.12 -19.70
C VAL A 258 11.18 -52.31 -21.18
N THR A 259 10.38 -53.17 -21.80
CA THR A 259 10.41 -53.37 -23.25
C THR A 259 9.39 -52.47 -23.91
N ASP A 260 9.60 -52.13 -25.19
CA ASP A 260 8.64 -51.35 -25.96
C ASP A 260 7.25 -52.02 -26.01
N ALA A 261 7.20 -53.36 -25.98
CA ALA A 261 5.96 -54.12 -25.88
C ALA A 261 5.23 -53.86 -24.54
N GLN A 262 5.96 -53.84 -23.41
CA GLN A 262 5.40 -53.49 -22.09
C GLN A 262 4.98 -52.02 -22.03
N ILE A 263 5.77 -51.11 -22.60
CA ILE A 263 5.41 -49.68 -22.68
C ILE A 263 4.10 -49.50 -23.48
N SER A 264 3.94 -50.22 -24.60
CA SER A 264 2.73 -50.12 -25.42
C SER A 264 1.46 -50.60 -24.72
N SER A 265 1.57 -51.54 -23.77
CA SER A 265 0.42 -52.02 -22.99
C SER A 265 0.05 -51.09 -21.83
N TRP A 266 0.96 -50.24 -21.36
CA TRP A 266 0.70 -49.24 -20.32
C TRP A 266 -0.08 -48.03 -20.83
N GLY A 267 0.05 -47.70 -22.12
CA GLY A 267 -0.80 -46.71 -22.80
C GLY A 267 -2.26 -47.16 -22.99
N GLY A 268 -2.60 -48.40 -22.62
CA GLY A 268 -3.93 -48.99 -22.70
C GLY A 268 -4.53 -49.30 -21.33
N SER A 269 -4.58 -48.32 -20.42
CA SER A 269 -5.42 -48.44 -19.21
C SER A 269 -6.91 -48.32 -19.56
N GLY A 270 -7.44 -49.39 -20.12
CA GLY A 270 -8.84 -49.75 -20.11
C GLY A 270 -8.93 -51.24 -19.87
N LEU A 271 -8.87 -51.65 -18.60
CA LEU A 271 -9.16 -52.98 -18.05
C LEU A 271 -8.67 -54.16 -18.94
N THR A 272 -7.54 -54.78 -18.57
CA THR A 272 -7.16 -56.08 -19.13
C THR A 272 -8.27 -57.09 -18.86
N ASN A 273 -9.01 -57.39 -19.93
CA ASN A 273 -10.18 -58.23 -20.00
C ASN A 273 -9.76 -59.71 -20.03
N PRO A 274 -10.00 -60.51 -18.98
CA PRO A 274 -9.67 -61.93 -19.02
C PRO A 274 -10.62 -62.72 -19.92
N LEU A 275 -11.82 -62.22 -20.24
CA LEU A 275 -12.88 -62.98 -20.90
C LEU A 275 -13.87 -62.06 -21.62
N ASN A 276 -13.46 -61.43 -22.73
CA ASN A 276 -14.28 -60.85 -23.79
C ASN A 276 -15.72 -60.33 -23.48
N GLN A 277 -16.04 -59.69 -22.33
CA GLN A 277 -17.47 -59.49 -22.01
C GLN A 277 -17.99 -58.12 -21.58
N ASP A 278 -17.31 -57.22 -20.87
CA ASP A 278 -18.16 -56.20 -20.21
C ASP A 278 -18.24 -54.82 -20.88
N ILE A 279 -17.20 -54.29 -21.53
CA ILE A 279 -17.31 -52.94 -22.14
C ILE A 279 -16.38 -52.75 -23.35
N ASN A 280 -16.95 -52.75 -24.56
CA ASN A 280 -16.24 -52.40 -25.79
C ASN A 280 -16.65 -51.00 -26.28
N PHE A 281 -15.87 -49.98 -25.91
CA PHE A 281 -16.10 -48.59 -26.35
C PHE A 281 -15.75 -48.32 -27.82
N ALA A 282 -15.13 -49.28 -28.51
CA ALA A 282 -14.68 -49.09 -29.89
C ALA A 282 -15.81 -49.27 -30.93
N THR A 283 -16.97 -49.83 -30.56
CA THR A 283 -18.05 -50.18 -31.51
C THR A 283 -19.38 -49.45 -31.28
N GLY A 284 -19.31 -48.25 -30.70
CA GLY A 284 -20.49 -47.41 -30.47
C GLY A 284 -21.01 -47.54 -29.04
N ARG A 285 -21.82 -46.56 -28.62
CA ARG A 285 -22.13 -46.20 -27.22
C ARG A 285 -23.02 -47.21 -26.46
N LEU A 286 -22.95 -48.51 -26.74
CA LEU A 286 -23.86 -49.53 -26.21
C LEU A 286 -23.10 -50.70 -25.56
N LEU A 287 -23.49 -51.05 -24.34
CA LEU A 287 -23.03 -52.26 -23.63
C LEU A 287 -23.62 -53.51 -24.29
N ARG A 288 -22.80 -54.54 -24.54
CA ARG A 288 -23.21 -55.81 -25.16
C ARG A 288 -22.63 -56.99 -24.41
N LEU A 289 -23.43 -58.05 -24.23
CA LEU A 289 -22.97 -59.36 -23.75
C LEU A 289 -23.22 -60.40 -24.85
N ASN A 290 -22.20 -61.19 -25.21
CA ASN A 290 -22.26 -62.16 -26.31
C ASN A 290 -22.83 -61.55 -27.62
N ASN A 291 -22.42 -60.32 -27.92
CA ASN A 291 -22.85 -59.53 -29.08
C ASN A 291 -24.33 -59.09 -29.09
N VAL A 292 -25.05 -59.27 -27.97
CA VAL A 292 -26.43 -58.80 -27.78
C VAL A 292 -26.43 -57.54 -26.89
N PRO A 293 -27.08 -56.43 -27.30
CA PRO A 293 -27.17 -55.22 -26.47
C PRO A 293 -27.89 -55.47 -25.15
N ILE A 294 -27.23 -55.16 -24.04
CA ILE A 294 -27.77 -55.28 -22.69
C ILE A 294 -28.72 -54.11 -22.44
N ALA A 295 -29.92 -54.39 -21.94
CA ALA A 295 -30.91 -53.35 -21.61
C ALA A 295 -30.79 -52.86 -20.16
N GLY A 296 -30.27 -53.70 -19.26
CA GLY A 296 -29.98 -53.38 -17.87
C GLY A 296 -29.56 -54.63 -17.09
N TRP A 297 -29.53 -54.52 -15.77
CA TRP A 297 -29.17 -55.59 -14.84
C TRP A 297 -30.23 -55.70 -13.74
N LEU A 298 -30.47 -56.92 -13.27
CA LEU A 298 -31.24 -57.18 -12.06
C LEU A 298 -30.36 -56.90 -10.81
N ASP A 299 -30.97 -56.80 -9.63
CA ASP A 299 -30.26 -56.50 -8.36
C ASP A 299 -29.19 -57.55 -8.01
N ASP A 300 -29.32 -58.77 -8.52
CA ASP A 300 -28.36 -59.87 -8.34
C ASP A 300 -27.20 -59.82 -9.35
N GLY A 301 -27.19 -58.84 -10.25
CA GLY A 301 -26.20 -58.73 -11.32
C GLY A 301 -26.46 -59.66 -12.50
N THR A 302 -27.66 -60.20 -12.68
CA THR A 302 -28.04 -60.90 -13.92
C THR A 302 -28.40 -59.87 -15.01
N PRO A 303 -27.80 -59.92 -16.23
CA PRO A 303 -28.13 -58.97 -17.28
C PRO A 303 -29.49 -59.33 -17.90
N PHE A 304 -30.31 -58.33 -18.17
CA PHE A 304 -31.53 -58.49 -18.94
C PHE A 304 -31.47 -57.71 -20.25
N TYR A 305 -32.26 -58.17 -21.20
CA TYR A 305 -32.32 -57.73 -22.57
C TYR A 305 -33.76 -57.34 -22.91
N LYS A 306 -33.93 -56.45 -23.88
CA LYS A 306 -35.26 -56.11 -24.42
C LYS A 306 -35.33 -56.44 -25.90
N LYS A 307 -36.41 -57.07 -26.33
CA LYS A 307 -36.68 -57.37 -27.74
C LYS A 307 -38.04 -56.83 -28.14
N ARG A 308 -38.04 -56.06 -29.24
CA ARG A 308 -39.22 -55.37 -29.76
C ARG A 308 -39.75 -56.09 -31.00
N PHE A 309 -41.03 -56.41 -31.00
CA PHE A 309 -41.78 -56.96 -32.12
C PHE A 309 -42.83 -55.95 -32.54
N VAL A 310 -42.87 -55.60 -33.82
CA VAL A 310 -43.90 -54.72 -34.40
C VAL A 310 -44.68 -55.55 -35.39
N PHE A 311 -46.00 -55.60 -35.25
CA PHE A 311 -46.87 -56.39 -36.10
C PHE A 311 -48.22 -55.68 -36.28
N ILE A 312 -48.91 -56.02 -37.36
CA ILE A 312 -50.23 -55.49 -37.69
C ILE A 312 -51.22 -56.66 -37.63
N MET A 313 -52.32 -56.48 -36.90
CA MET A 313 -53.44 -57.42 -36.89
C MET A 313 -54.58 -56.77 -37.67
N THR A 314 -55.10 -57.45 -38.70
CA THR A 314 -56.14 -56.92 -39.57
C THR A 314 -57.51 -57.31 -39.05
N THR A 315 -57.93 -58.54 -39.32
CA THR A 315 -59.16 -59.18 -38.81
C THR A 315 -58.84 -60.33 -37.84
N GLU A 316 -57.56 -60.66 -37.64
CA GLU A 316 -57.15 -61.72 -36.73
C GLU A 316 -57.37 -61.30 -35.28
N THR A 317 -57.84 -62.23 -34.44
CA THR A 317 -57.93 -62.05 -32.99
C THR A 317 -56.65 -62.48 -32.27
N VAL A 318 -55.78 -63.25 -32.94
CA VAL A 318 -54.57 -63.85 -32.37
C VAL A 318 -53.40 -63.79 -33.36
N VAL A 319 -52.20 -63.47 -32.87
CA VAL A 319 -50.95 -63.57 -33.63
C VAL A 319 -49.93 -64.40 -32.85
N THR A 320 -49.12 -65.17 -33.58
CA THR A 320 -48.02 -65.98 -33.03
C THR A 320 -46.70 -65.48 -33.57
N ILE A 321 -45.73 -65.22 -32.70
CA ILE A 321 -44.44 -64.62 -33.02
C ILE A 321 -43.31 -65.49 -32.44
N THR A 322 -42.35 -65.90 -33.26
CA THR A 322 -41.14 -66.59 -32.79
C THR A 322 -40.21 -65.58 -32.10
N HIS A 323 -39.88 -65.80 -30.83
CA HIS A 323 -39.06 -64.85 -30.06
C HIS A 323 -37.57 -65.20 -30.05
N GLY A 324 -37.19 -66.46 -30.23
CA GLY A 324 -35.79 -66.90 -30.32
C GLY A 324 -35.01 -66.81 -28.99
N ILE A 325 -35.70 -67.01 -27.87
CA ILE A 325 -35.08 -67.07 -26.52
C ILE A 325 -35.11 -68.54 -26.10
N ASN A 326 -33.94 -69.15 -25.95
CA ASN A 326 -33.86 -70.59 -25.66
C ASN A 326 -34.41 -70.90 -24.26
N ASN A 327 -35.27 -71.92 -24.18
CA ASN A 327 -35.89 -72.41 -22.94
C ASN A 327 -36.67 -71.30 -22.18
N ALA A 328 -37.36 -70.42 -22.92
CA ALA A 328 -38.00 -69.25 -22.34
C ALA A 328 -39.06 -69.57 -21.28
N ALA A 329 -39.93 -70.56 -21.50
CA ALA A 329 -40.96 -70.96 -20.55
C ALA A 329 -40.39 -71.92 -19.49
N THR A 330 -39.59 -72.90 -19.93
CA THR A 330 -38.98 -73.90 -19.04
C THR A 330 -38.12 -73.25 -17.95
N ASN A 331 -37.40 -72.18 -18.28
CA ASN A 331 -36.52 -71.48 -17.34
C ASN A 331 -37.04 -70.08 -16.93
N LEU A 332 -38.31 -69.75 -17.21
CA LEU A 332 -38.93 -68.46 -16.88
C LEU A 332 -38.11 -67.22 -17.32
N ARG A 333 -37.54 -67.27 -18.53
CA ARG A 333 -36.60 -66.26 -19.00
C ARG A 333 -37.27 -64.99 -19.50
N ILE A 334 -38.55 -65.02 -19.83
CA ILE A 334 -39.32 -63.81 -20.17
C ILE A 334 -39.98 -63.32 -18.87
N ILE A 335 -39.47 -62.22 -18.36
CA ILE A 335 -39.80 -61.69 -17.02
C ILE A 335 -40.75 -60.49 -17.08
N GLY A 336 -41.02 -59.94 -18.25
CA GLY A 336 -41.94 -58.83 -18.42
C GLY A 336 -42.28 -58.51 -19.87
N TYR A 337 -43.33 -57.74 -20.05
CA TYR A 337 -43.76 -57.26 -21.36
C TYR A 337 -44.39 -55.87 -21.28
N ASP A 338 -44.22 -55.10 -22.34
CA ASP A 338 -44.87 -53.81 -22.57
C ASP A 338 -45.55 -53.87 -23.95
N VAL A 339 -46.81 -53.45 -24.03
CA VAL A 339 -47.54 -53.38 -25.30
C VAL A 339 -47.99 -51.95 -25.58
N TYR A 340 -47.74 -51.52 -26.82
CA TYR A 340 -48.17 -50.24 -27.35
C TYR A 340 -49.03 -50.51 -28.57
N GLY A 341 -50.22 -49.92 -28.63
CA GLY A 341 -51.12 -50.06 -29.75
C GLY A 341 -51.39 -48.73 -30.42
N LYS A 342 -51.46 -48.73 -31.74
CA LYS A 342 -52.03 -47.62 -32.52
C LYS A 342 -53.43 -48.02 -32.94
N ASN A 343 -54.41 -47.19 -32.58
CA ASN A 343 -55.80 -47.42 -32.95
C ASN A 343 -55.97 -47.40 -34.49
N PRO A 344 -57.02 -48.05 -35.01
CA PRO A 344 -57.21 -48.26 -36.44
C PRO A 344 -57.38 -47.00 -37.29
N VAL A 345 -57.68 -45.87 -36.66
CA VAL A 345 -58.02 -44.62 -37.34
C VAL A 345 -56.73 -43.88 -37.72
N VAL A 346 -56.59 -43.53 -39.00
CA VAL A 346 -55.48 -42.72 -39.50
C VAL A 346 -55.47 -41.38 -38.75
N GLY A 347 -54.36 -41.08 -38.06
CA GLY A 347 -54.19 -39.88 -37.25
C GLY A 347 -54.51 -40.03 -35.75
N SER A 348 -54.96 -41.20 -35.30
CA SER A 348 -55.12 -41.47 -33.86
C SER A 348 -53.77 -41.55 -33.12
N THR A 349 -53.74 -41.04 -31.89
CA THR A 349 -52.55 -41.11 -31.02
C THR A 349 -52.31 -42.55 -30.58
N PRO A 350 -51.05 -43.03 -30.57
CA PRO A 350 -50.72 -44.31 -29.95
C PRO A 350 -51.14 -44.30 -28.48
N ASN A 351 -51.77 -45.38 -28.03
CA ASN A 351 -52.14 -45.56 -26.64
C ASN A 351 -51.19 -46.55 -25.98
N LEU A 352 -50.88 -46.29 -24.71
CA LEU A 352 -50.19 -47.25 -23.86
C LEU A 352 -51.20 -48.35 -23.52
N ILE A 353 -50.93 -49.59 -23.94
CA ILE A 353 -51.80 -50.71 -23.65
C ILE A 353 -51.02 -51.72 -22.80
N GLY A 354 -50.79 -51.36 -21.55
CA GLY A 354 -50.16 -52.24 -20.58
C GLY A 354 -51.17 -53.00 -19.72
N PRO A 355 -50.72 -53.90 -18.85
CA PRO A 355 -51.51 -54.33 -17.69
C PRO A 355 -52.04 -53.07 -16.96
N PRO A 356 -53.33 -52.99 -16.58
CA PRO A 356 -54.31 -54.07 -16.45
C PRO A 356 -55.21 -54.31 -17.69
N MET A 357 -54.97 -53.65 -18.82
CA MET A 357 -55.88 -53.72 -19.99
C MET A 357 -55.76 -55.00 -20.84
N TYR A 358 -54.65 -55.76 -20.73
CA TYR A 358 -54.56 -57.13 -21.24
C TYR A 358 -54.31 -58.09 -20.09
N ILE A 359 -55.16 -59.10 -19.95
CA ILE A 359 -55.06 -60.12 -18.89
C ILE A 359 -54.06 -61.21 -19.29
N PRO A 360 -53.44 -61.93 -18.34
CA PRO A 360 -52.43 -62.97 -18.62
C PRO A 360 -52.87 -64.02 -19.66
N SER A 361 -54.17 -64.31 -19.77
CA SER A 361 -54.69 -65.24 -20.77
C SER A 361 -54.63 -64.74 -22.23
N GLN A 362 -54.37 -63.44 -22.44
CA GLN A 362 -54.27 -62.80 -23.74
C GLN A 362 -52.84 -62.71 -24.27
N ILE A 363 -51.82 -62.80 -23.41
CA ILE A 363 -50.42 -62.85 -23.83
C ILE A 363 -49.75 -64.04 -23.17
N ASN A 364 -49.56 -65.10 -23.95
CA ASN A 364 -48.96 -66.35 -23.47
C ASN A 364 -47.68 -66.62 -24.25
N TYR A 365 -46.74 -67.35 -23.66
CA TYR A 365 -45.51 -67.74 -24.34
C TYR A 365 -45.16 -69.20 -24.04
N SER A 366 -44.40 -69.80 -24.96
CA SER A 366 -43.74 -71.10 -24.80
C SER A 366 -42.22 -70.90 -24.92
N ASP A 367 -41.46 -71.99 -25.00
CA ASP A 367 -40.01 -71.92 -25.22
C ASP A 367 -39.59 -71.30 -26.56
N THR A 368 -40.51 -71.16 -27.53
CA THR A 368 -40.16 -70.69 -28.88
C THR A 368 -41.05 -69.59 -29.43
N ILE A 369 -42.30 -69.48 -28.95
CA ILE A 369 -43.29 -68.55 -29.50
C ILE A 369 -44.00 -67.74 -28.42
N ILE A 370 -44.41 -66.52 -28.78
CA ILE A 370 -45.35 -65.69 -28.02
C ILE A 370 -46.66 -65.62 -28.81
N THR A 371 -47.77 -65.80 -28.12
CA THR A 371 -49.13 -65.64 -28.65
C THR A 371 -49.75 -64.40 -28.04
N PHE A 372 -50.14 -63.44 -28.88
CA PHE A 372 -50.83 -62.22 -28.47
C PHE A 372 -52.28 -62.25 -28.98
N ARG A 373 -53.24 -62.03 -28.08
CA ARG A 373 -54.68 -62.02 -28.38
C ARG A 373 -55.25 -60.64 -28.07
N ARG A 374 -55.93 -60.03 -29.03
CA ARG A 374 -56.67 -58.77 -28.82
C ARG A 374 -58.14 -59.04 -28.51
N SER A 375 -58.77 -58.14 -27.76
CA SER A 375 -60.16 -58.24 -27.32
C SER A 375 -61.17 -57.92 -28.43
N ASP A 376 -60.81 -57.13 -29.44
CA ASP A 376 -61.64 -56.75 -30.57
C ASP A 376 -60.94 -57.00 -31.92
N ALA A 377 -61.69 -57.52 -32.91
CA ALA A 377 -61.19 -57.75 -34.27
C ALA A 377 -61.86 -56.88 -35.32
N SER A 378 -62.61 -55.85 -34.89
CA SER A 378 -63.48 -55.07 -35.76
C SER A 378 -62.72 -54.19 -36.76
N LEU A 379 -61.47 -53.81 -36.48
CA LEU A 379 -60.67 -52.93 -37.34
C LEU A 379 -59.16 -53.26 -37.28
N PRO A 380 -58.37 -52.97 -38.34
CA PRO A 380 -56.92 -53.21 -38.34
C PRO A 380 -56.16 -52.33 -37.34
N SER A 381 -55.29 -52.92 -36.51
CA SER A 381 -54.48 -52.19 -35.52
C SER A 381 -53.02 -52.63 -35.56
N GLN A 382 -52.11 -51.68 -35.36
CA GLN A 382 -50.68 -51.97 -35.24
C GLN A 382 -50.30 -52.07 -33.77
N PHE A 383 -49.54 -53.10 -33.42
CA PHE A 383 -49.05 -53.32 -32.07
C PHE A 383 -47.52 -53.39 -32.07
N CYS A 384 -46.96 -52.90 -30.98
CA CYS A 384 -45.56 -53.05 -30.63
C CYS A 384 -45.48 -53.75 -29.27
N LEU A 385 -45.04 -55.00 -29.29
CA LEU A 385 -44.75 -55.78 -28.09
C LEU A 385 -43.25 -55.70 -27.81
N THR A 386 -42.88 -55.18 -26.64
CA THR A 386 -41.52 -55.29 -26.13
C THR A 386 -41.51 -56.29 -25.00
N ILE A 387 -40.67 -57.33 -25.11
CA ILE A 387 -40.43 -58.26 -24.02
C ILE A 387 -39.13 -57.94 -23.32
N THR A 388 -39.10 -58.17 -22.01
CA THR A 388 -37.90 -58.15 -21.18
C THR A 388 -37.52 -59.59 -20.84
N TYR A 389 -36.28 -59.97 -21.11
CA TYR A 389 -35.81 -61.34 -20.93
C TYR A 389 -34.38 -61.42 -20.39
N ILE A 390 -34.03 -62.53 -19.74
CA ILE A 390 -32.68 -62.84 -19.21
C ILE A 390 -32.03 -64.02 -19.93
#